data_AF-A0A959SKL0-F1
#
_entry.id   AF-A0A959SKL0-F1
#
_cell.length_a   1.000
_cell.length_b   1.000
_cell.length_c   1.000
_cell.angle_alpha   90.00
_cell.angle_beta   90.00
_cell.angle_gamma   90.00
#
_symmetry.space_group_name_H-M   'P 1'
#
loop_
_entity.id
_entity.type
_entity.pdbx_description
1 polymer ?
#
loop_
_entity_poly.entity_id
_entity_poly.type
_entity_poly.pdbx_seq_one_letter_code
_entity_poly.pdbx_strand_id
1 'polypeptide(L)' 'MKNLAKATRLGNAEHGKCRITFQDDEGTKAVETTIWTFDPENIVLKYGMVIPVARVLSVEFP' A
#
# COMPACT_ATOMS: atom_id res chain seq x y z
N MET A 1 7.24 10.66 -0.55
CA MET A 1 6.98 10.16 -1.93
C MET A 1 6.42 8.74 -1.84
N LYS A 2 5.26 8.48 -2.45
CA LYS A 2 4.66 7.13 -2.51
C LYS A 2 5.31 6.35 -3.66
N ASN A 3 6.30 5.51 -3.40
CA ASN A 3 6.91 4.67 -4.44
C ASN A 3 6.20 3.30 -4.51
N LEU A 4 5.02 3.28 -5.13
CA LEU A 4 4.18 2.09 -5.23
C LEU A 4 4.83 0.97 -6.06
N ALA A 5 5.61 1.32 -7.08
CA ALA A 5 6.38 0.36 -7.86
C ALA A 5 7.42 -0.38 -6.98
N LYS A 6 8.16 0.36 -6.15
CA LYS A 6 9.10 -0.24 -5.18
C LYS A 6 8.36 -1.13 -4.17
N ALA A 7 7.21 -0.70 -3.66
CA ALA A 7 6.42 -1.48 -2.70
C ALA A 7 5.83 -2.77 -3.28
N THR A 8 5.38 -2.72 -4.53
CA THR A 8 4.91 -3.89 -5.25
C THR A 8 6.05 -4.88 -5.51
N ARG A 9 7.23 -4.38 -5.90
CA ARG A 9 8.44 -5.21 -6.05
C ARG A 9 8.87 -5.84 -4.72
N LEU A 10 8.88 -5.08 -3.63
CA LEU A 10 9.21 -5.58 -2.29
C LEU A 10 8.28 -6.75 -1.90
N GLY A 11 6.97 -6.60 -2.12
CA GLY A 11 5.99 -7.65 -1.81
C GLY A 11 6.14 -8.90 -2.69
N ASN A 12 6.31 -8.72 -3.99
CA ASN A 12 6.30 -9.80 -4.97
C ASN A 12 7.64 -10.55 -5.08
N ALA A 13 8.76 -9.82 -5.12
CA ALA A 13 10.09 -10.41 -5.35
C ALA A 13 10.86 -10.69 -4.05
N GLU A 14 10.71 -9.82 -3.06
CA GLU A 14 11.50 -9.86 -1.82
C GLU A 14 10.70 -10.41 -0.64
N HIS A 15 9.40 -10.71 -0.86
CA HIS A 15 8.45 -11.16 0.17
C HIS A 15 8.39 -10.24 1.41
N GLY A 16 8.79 -8.98 1.25
CA GLY A 16 8.83 -7.98 2.31
C GLY A 16 7.51 -7.25 2.45
N LYS A 17 7.21 -6.80 3.67
CA LYS A 17 6.02 -5.98 3.98
C LYS A 17 6.41 -4.50 3.98
N CYS A 18 5.44 -3.64 3.65
CA CYS A 18 5.54 -2.21 3.81
C CYS A 18 4.45 -1.72 4.78
N ARG A 19 4.69 -0.57 5.41
CA ARG A 19 3.68 0.12 6.20
C ARG A 19 2.98 1.13 5.32
N ILE A 20 1.65 1.01 5.22
CA ILE A 20 0.80 1.90 4.42
C ILE A 20 -0.07 2.69 5.38
N THR A 21 0.11 4.01 5.39
CA THR A 21 -0.75 4.93 6.16
C THR A 21 -1.74 5.57 5.19
N PHE A 22 -3.03 5.59 5.53
CA PHE A 22 -4.10 6.11 4.68
C PHE A 22 -5.25 6.73 5.49
N GLN A 23 -6.10 7.52 4.84
CA GLN A 23 -7.33 8.06 5.40
C GLN A 23 -8.53 7.20 4.97
N ASP A 24 -9.35 6.77 5.93
CA ASP A 24 -10.70 6.29 5.66
C ASP A 24 -11.73 7.32 6.12
N ASP A 25 -13.01 6.94 6.10
CA ASP A 25 -14.11 7.84 6.45
C ASP A 25 -14.18 8.14 7.97
N GLU A 26 -13.42 7.41 8.80
CA GLU A 26 -13.32 7.60 10.24
C GLU A 26 -12.01 8.29 10.68
N GLY A 27 -10.97 8.25 9.85
CA GLY A 27 -9.72 8.98 10.07
C GLY A 27 -8.47 8.26 9.55
N THR A 28 -7.32 8.58 10.14
CA THR A 28 -6.03 7.98 9.75
C THR A 28 -5.91 6.56 10.27
N LYS A 29 -5.67 5.61 9.37
CA LYS A 29 -5.35 4.21 9.70
C LYS A 29 -3.98 3.83 9.11
N ALA A 30 -3.42 2.73 9.61
CA ALA A 30 -2.20 2.15 9.06
C ALA A 30 -2.30 0.62 9.01
N VAL A 31 -1.69 0.02 7.98
CA VAL A 31 -1.60 -1.43 7.82
C VAL A 31 -0.18 -1.83 7.42
N GLU A 32 0.28 -2.95 7.96
CA GLU A 32 1.57 -3.55 7.59
C GLU A 32 1.33 -4.81 6.77
N THR A 33 1.51 -4.67 5.45
CA THR A 33 1.23 -5.75 4.51
C THR A 33 1.98 -5.56 3.19
N THR A 34 1.76 -6.48 2.27
CA THR A 34 2.33 -6.45 0.92
C THR A 34 1.34 -5.83 -0.06
N ILE A 35 1.80 -4.90 -0.88
CA ILE A 35 1.08 -4.47 -2.09
C ILE A 35 1.26 -5.55 -3.15
N TRP A 36 0.15 -6.08 -3.67
CA TRP A 36 0.16 -7.12 -4.69
C TRP A 36 0.23 -6.52 -6.10
N THR A 37 -0.62 -5.52 -6.37
CA THR A 37 -0.63 -4.75 -7.60
C THR A 37 -1.21 -3.35 -7.35
N PHE A 38 -1.07 -2.44 -8.29
CA PHE A 38 -1.68 -1.12 -8.27
C PHE A 38 -1.96 -0.63 -9.68
N ASP A 39 -2.89 0.31 -9.77
CA ASP A 39 -3.16 1.13 -10.94
C ASP A 39 -3.14 2.62 -10.50
N PRO A 40 -3.40 3.59 -11.40
CA PRO A 40 -3.39 5.01 -11.03
C PRO A 40 -4.42 5.39 -9.95
N GLU A 41 -5.49 4.61 -9.79
CA GLU A 41 -6.62 4.91 -8.91
C GLU A 41 -6.55 4.10 -7.61
N ASN A 42 -6.05 2.86 -7.65
CA ASN A 42 -6.16 1.89 -6.57
C ASN A 42 -4.87 1.11 -6.29
N ILE A 43 -4.71 0.71 -5.03
CA ILE A 43 -3.72 -0.25 -4.56
C ILE A 43 -4.49 -1.51 -4.13
N VAL A 44 -4.06 -2.67 -4.63
CA VAL A 44 -4.57 -3.97 -4.19
C VAL A 44 -3.56 -4.59 -3.24
N LEU A 45 -3.99 -4.81 -2.01
CA LEU A 45 -3.21 -5.52 -1.00
C LEU A 45 -3.38 -7.02 -1.19
N LYS A 46 -2.41 -7.79 -0.69
CA LYS A 46 -2.56 -9.24 -0.60
C LYS A 46 -3.81 -9.57 0.22
N TYR A 47 -4.55 -10.61 -0.20
CA TYR A 47 -5.87 -11.01 0.31
C TYR A 47 -7.06 -10.12 -0.11
N GLY A 48 -6.88 -9.24 -1.09
CA GLY A 48 -7.99 -8.64 -1.84
C GLY A 48 -8.52 -7.31 -1.29
N MET A 49 -7.92 -6.75 -0.23
CA MET A 49 -8.27 -5.40 0.23
C MET A 49 -7.78 -4.35 -0.77
N VAL A 50 -8.60 -3.33 -1.02
CA VAL A 50 -8.29 -2.24 -1.96
C VAL A 50 -8.27 -0.91 -1.22
N ILE A 51 -7.26 -0.08 -1.50
CA ILE A 51 -7.14 1.28 -0.98
C ILE A 51 -7.01 2.25 -2.16
N PRO A 52 -7.88 3.28 -2.28
CA PRO A 52 -7.70 4.32 -3.29
C PRO A 52 -6.37 5.06 -3.09
N VAL A 53 -5.60 5.25 -4.17
CA VAL A 53 -4.29 5.94 -4.16
C VAL A 53 -4.43 7.36 -3.59
N ALA A 54 -5.55 8.02 -3.88
CA ALA A 54 -5.90 9.34 -3.38
C ALA A 54 -5.98 9.41 -1.84
N ARG A 55 -6.34 8.29 -1.19
CA ARG A 55 -6.47 8.20 0.27
C ARG A 55 -5.18 7.81 0.99
N VAL A 56 -4.17 7.35 0.27
CA VAL A 56 -2.87 7.00 0.86
C VAL A 56 -2.16 8.26 1.34
N LEU A 57 -1.53 8.22 2.51
CA LEU A 57 -0.70 9.30 3.04
C LEU A 57 0.79 8.97 2.85
N SER A 58 1.22 7.78 3.28
CA SER A 58 2.61 7.33 3.16
C SER A 58 2.70 5.83 2.86
N VAL A 59 3.81 5.44 2.23
CA VAL A 59 4.24 4.05 2.12
C VAL A 59 5.69 4.00 2.57
N GLU A 60 5.93 3.28 3.65
CA GLU A 60 7.22 3.17 4.33
C GLU A 60 7.76 1.76 4.19
N PHE A 61 9.06 1.67 3.92
CA PHE A 61 9.80 0.42 3.77
C PHE A 61 10.59 0.14 5.05
N PRO A 62 10.79 -1.13 5.42
CA PRO A 62 11.78 -1.48 6.43
C PRO A 62 13.20 -1.08 6.01
#